data_AF-A0A182ASE0-F1
#
_entry.id   AF-A0A182ASE0-F1
#
_cell.length_a   1.000
_cell.length_b   1.000
_cell.length_c   1.000
_cell.angle_alpha   90.00
_cell.angle_beta   90.00
_cell.angle_gamma   90.00
#
_symmetry.space_group_name_H-M   'P 1'
#
loop_
_entity.id
_entity.type
_entity.pdbx_description
1 polymer ?
#
loop_
_entity_poly.entity_id
_entity_poly.type
_entity_poly.pdbx_seq_one_letter_code
_entity_poly.pdbx_strand_id
1 'polypeptide(L)'
;MHTHHTLARHTPAHDTRAPDTRAHRILPSAPPGRVALAPARAGRRVPGAGATVLLGLLACWSVLGVAPAEAAVMGGARVRPYAESVQATRKAAEAVLARSGAESCLRGKLTNALLGLSASCGASGERNALCQLADQAVVQLHWPLSFMDDTARRLLELIAST
;
A
#
# COMPACT_ATOMS: atom_id res chain seq x y z
N MET A 1 -34.20 44.03 36.48
CA MET A 1 -34.31 45.29 35.71
C MET A 1 -34.03 44.97 34.26
N HIS A 2 -35.04 45.12 33.41
CA HIS A 2 -34.98 44.93 31.96
C HIS A 2 -34.27 46.11 31.31
N THR A 3 -33.49 45.89 30.25
CA THR A 3 -33.39 46.82 29.12
C THR A 3 -32.83 46.12 27.89
N HIS A 4 -33.59 46.26 26.81
CA HIS A 4 -33.35 45.74 25.47
C HIS A 4 -32.26 46.53 24.75
N HIS A 5 -31.55 45.90 23.82
CA HIS A 5 -31.27 46.54 22.53
C HIS A 5 -31.27 45.53 21.38
N THR A 6 -32.02 45.91 20.35
CA THR A 6 -32.38 45.18 19.13
C THR A 6 -31.57 45.74 17.95
N LEU A 7 -31.45 44.95 16.87
CA LEU A 7 -30.87 45.23 15.53
C LEU A 7 -29.33 45.12 15.47
N ALA A 8 -28.72 44.50 14.46
CA ALA A 8 -29.11 44.47 13.05
C ALA A 8 -28.83 43.13 12.36
N ARG A 9 -29.74 42.80 11.43
CA ARG A 9 -29.58 41.83 10.36
C ARG A 9 -28.46 42.27 9.43
N HIS A 10 -27.55 41.35 9.10
CA HIS A 10 -26.83 41.39 7.83
C HIS A 10 -26.80 39.98 7.23
N THR A 11 -27.74 39.74 6.34
CA THR A 11 -27.67 38.74 5.27
C THR A 11 -26.98 39.36 4.06
N PRO A 12 -25.88 38.78 3.56
CA PRO A 12 -25.56 38.76 2.14
C PRO A 12 -26.05 37.43 1.56
N ALA A 13 -27.10 37.44 0.73
CA ALA A 13 -27.01 37.59 -0.73
C ALA A 13 -26.46 36.32 -1.40
N HIS A 14 -27.38 35.64 -2.08
CA HIS A 14 -27.17 34.61 -3.10
C HIS A 14 -25.97 34.92 -4.01
N ASP A 15 -25.09 33.95 -4.20
CA ASP A 15 -24.41 33.78 -5.50
C ASP A 15 -24.64 32.35 -5.99
N THR A 16 -25.49 32.26 -7.00
CA THR A 16 -25.93 31.02 -7.64
C THR A 16 -24.99 30.81 -8.81
N ARG A 17 -23.83 30.19 -8.58
CA ARG A 17 -22.89 29.87 -9.65
C ARG A 17 -22.92 28.37 -9.95
N ALA A 18 -23.72 28.04 -10.94
CA ALA A 18 -23.72 26.74 -11.60
C ALA A 18 -22.32 26.44 -12.18
N PRO A 19 -21.76 25.23 -11.96
CA PRO A 19 -20.68 24.74 -12.79
C PRO A 19 -21.24 24.18 -14.10
N ASP A 20 -20.83 24.86 -15.16
CA ASP A 20 -20.95 24.58 -16.59
C ASP A 20 -20.76 23.10 -16.94
N THR A 21 -21.78 22.51 -17.56
CA THR A 21 -21.81 21.19 -18.19
C THR A 21 -20.92 21.19 -19.44
N ARG A 22 -19.60 21.14 -19.25
CA ARG A 22 -18.66 21.01 -20.37
C ARG A 22 -18.35 19.54 -20.67
N ALA A 23 -19.15 19.01 -21.59
CA ALA A 23 -18.82 18.04 -22.63
C ALA A 23 -17.70 17.03 -22.33
N HIS A 24 -18.12 15.78 -22.15
CA HIS A 24 -17.33 14.57 -22.38
C HIS A 24 -16.47 14.67 -23.65
N ARG A 25 -15.17 14.90 -23.51
CA ARG A 25 -14.19 14.58 -24.55
C ARG A 25 -13.67 13.17 -24.25
N ILE A 26 -14.32 12.20 -24.87
CA ILE A 26 -13.86 10.82 -24.99
C ILE A 26 -12.50 10.86 -25.69
N LEU A 27 -11.42 10.57 -24.96
CA LEU A 27 -10.12 10.29 -25.54
C LEU A 27 -10.18 8.88 -26.14
N PRO A 28 -9.80 8.68 -27.42
CA PRO A 28 -9.68 7.34 -27.97
C PRO A 28 -8.56 6.58 -27.25
N SER A 29 -8.93 5.42 -26.74
CA SER A 29 -8.09 4.40 -26.14
C SER A 29 -7.01 3.93 -27.13
N ALA A 30 -5.75 4.08 -26.73
CA ALA A 30 -4.62 3.48 -27.45
C ALA A 30 -4.68 1.94 -27.34
N PRO A 31 -4.37 1.19 -28.42
CA PRO A 31 -4.36 -0.27 -28.38
C PRO A 31 -3.14 -0.79 -27.58
N PRO A 32 -3.29 -1.90 -26.83
CA PRO A 32 -2.17 -2.53 -26.14
C PRO A 32 -1.16 -3.09 -27.16
N GLY A 33 0.09 -2.69 -26.96
CA GLY A 33 1.23 -3.18 -27.73
C GLY A 33 1.33 -4.70 -27.67
N ARG A 34 1.51 -5.30 -28.86
CA ARG A 34 1.84 -6.71 -29.04
C ARG A 34 3.20 -6.97 -28.39
N VAL A 35 3.21 -7.67 -27.26
CA VAL A 35 4.42 -8.25 -26.69
C VAL A 35 4.87 -9.36 -27.63
N ALA A 36 5.96 -9.13 -28.35
CA ALA A 36 6.60 -10.14 -29.17
C ALA A 36 7.14 -11.25 -28.26
N LEU A 37 6.61 -12.45 -28.42
CA LEU A 37 7.10 -13.67 -27.80
C LEU A 37 8.44 -14.03 -28.47
N ALA A 38 9.55 -13.66 -27.85
CA ALA A 38 10.87 -14.13 -28.25
C ALA A 38 11.05 -15.59 -27.77
N PRO A 39 11.35 -16.57 -28.64
CA PRO A 39 11.69 -17.90 -28.19
C PRO A 39 13.09 -17.88 -27.55
N ALA A 40 13.15 -18.17 -26.24
CA ALA A 40 14.39 -18.42 -25.55
C ALA A 40 15.07 -19.65 -26.17
N ARG A 41 16.22 -19.40 -26.79
CA ARG A 41 17.08 -20.40 -27.42
C ARG A 41 17.45 -21.51 -26.43
N ALA A 42 17.28 -22.73 -26.91
CA ALA A 42 17.76 -23.96 -26.33
C ALA A 42 19.26 -23.88 -26.00
N GLY A 43 19.58 -23.86 -24.71
CA GLY A 43 20.92 -24.02 -24.17
C GLY A 43 21.05 -25.39 -23.50
N ARG A 44 21.17 -26.44 -24.31
CA ARG A 44 21.43 -27.81 -23.86
C ARG A 44 22.94 -27.99 -23.69
N ARG A 45 23.45 -28.00 -22.45
CA ARG A 45 24.69 -28.70 -22.08
C ARG A 45 24.65 -29.10 -20.60
N VAL A 46 24.50 -30.40 -20.35
CA VAL A 46 24.81 -31.04 -19.08
C VAL A 46 25.88 -32.09 -19.39
N PRO A 47 27.11 -31.98 -18.85
CA PRO A 47 28.10 -33.04 -18.93
C PRO A 47 28.03 -33.92 -17.68
N GLY A 48 28.29 -35.21 -17.82
CA GLY A 48 28.50 -36.08 -16.66
C GLY A 48 28.00 -37.49 -16.90
N ALA A 49 28.75 -38.26 -17.69
CA ALA A 49 28.66 -39.71 -17.72
C ALA A 49 29.05 -40.28 -16.35
N GLY A 50 28.31 -41.27 -15.86
CA GLY A 50 28.62 -41.93 -14.59
C GLY A 50 27.63 -43.03 -14.28
N ALA A 51 27.77 -44.17 -14.97
CA ALA A 51 27.01 -45.39 -14.74
C ALA A 51 27.12 -45.85 -13.29
N THR A 52 25.99 -46.01 -12.61
CA THR A 52 25.66 -47.12 -11.69
C THR A 52 24.26 -46.90 -11.12
N VAL A 53 23.24 -47.56 -11.70
CA VAL A 53 21.95 -47.75 -11.03
C VAL A 53 21.76 -49.25 -10.86
N LEU A 54 22.31 -49.76 -9.76
CA LEU A 54 22.00 -51.07 -9.22
C LEU A 54 21.14 -50.82 -7.97
N LEU A 55 19.94 -51.39 -7.99
CA LEU A 55 19.17 -51.85 -6.83
C LEU A 55 19.00 -50.89 -5.63
N GLY A 56 17.81 -50.30 -5.49
CA GLY A 56 17.45 -49.50 -4.31
C GLY A 56 15.96 -49.19 -4.20
N LEU A 57 15.10 -50.21 -4.30
CA LEU A 57 13.75 -50.17 -3.74
C LEU A 57 13.87 -49.97 -2.21
N LEU A 58 13.39 -48.84 -1.68
CA LEU A 58 12.92 -48.57 -0.29
C LEU A 58 13.33 -47.17 0.19
N ALA A 59 12.55 -46.14 -0.18
CA ALA A 59 12.41 -44.93 0.62
C ALA A 59 11.17 -44.13 0.17
N CYS A 60 10.00 -44.78 0.21
CA CYS A 60 8.72 -44.08 0.19
C CYS A 60 8.48 -43.54 1.60
N TRP A 61 9.22 -42.49 1.99
CA TRP A 61 8.96 -41.80 3.26
C TRP A 61 8.34 -40.44 2.99
N SER A 62 7.10 -40.37 3.42
CA SER A 62 6.19 -39.25 3.44
C SER A 62 6.84 -37.94 3.91
N VAL A 63 6.88 -36.95 3.03
CA VAL A 63 6.76 -35.55 3.44
C VAL A 63 5.63 -34.95 2.62
N LEU A 64 4.40 -35.33 2.99
CA LEU A 64 3.21 -34.56 2.65
C LEU A 64 3.23 -33.33 3.55
N GLY A 65 4.06 -32.36 3.20
CA GLY A 65 4.08 -31.05 3.86
C GLY A 65 2.74 -30.38 3.59
N VAL A 66 1.91 -30.26 4.62
CA VAL A 66 0.74 -29.39 4.61
C VAL A 66 1.29 -27.98 4.45
N ALA A 67 1.32 -27.46 3.23
CA ALA A 67 1.48 -26.04 3.01
C ALA A 67 0.33 -25.35 3.76
N PRO A 68 0.59 -24.41 4.69
CA PRO A 68 -0.49 -23.60 5.21
C PRO A 68 -1.11 -22.91 4.00
N ALA A 69 -2.38 -23.19 3.75
CA ALA A 69 -3.18 -22.44 2.81
C ALA A 69 -3.30 -21.03 3.41
N GLU A 70 -2.35 -20.17 3.07
CA GLU A 70 -2.48 -18.73 3.22
C GLU A 70 -3.77 -18.37 2.48
N ALA A 71 -4.83 -18.17 3.25
CA ALA A 71 -6.10 -17.65 2.77
C ALA A 71 -5.78 -16.32 2.09
N ALA A 72 -5.67 -16.35 0.76
CA ALA A 72 -5.37 -15.18 -0.03
C ALA A 72 -6.59 -14.27 0.05
N VAL A 73 -6.57 -13.32 1.00
CA VAL A 73 -7.52 -12.22 1.04
C VAL A 73 -7.31 -11.43 -0.24
N MET A 74 -8.25 -11.58 -1.18
CA MET A 74 -8.24 -10.86 -2.46
C MET A 74 -8.28 -9.35 -2.17
N GLY A 75 -7.12 -8.70 -2.22
CA GLY A 75 -6.98 -7.24 -2.12
C GLY A 75 -6.23 -6.71 -0.89
N GLY A 76 -5.79 -7.55 0.05
CA GLY A 76 -4.99 -7.11 1.21
C GLY A 76 -3.50 -6.95 0.90
N ALA A 77 -2.84 -5.94 1.47
CA ALA A 77 -1.38 -5.86 1.46
C ALA A 77 -0.80 -7.14 2.09
N ARG A 78 0.21 -7.74 1.44
CA ARG A 78 0.85 -8.97 1.94
C ARG A 78 1.37 -8.72 3.36
N VAL A 79 0.97 -9.57 4.32
CA VAL A 79 1.54 -9.56 5.66
C VAL A 79 3.03 -9.88 5.56
N ARG A 80 3.85 -9.05 6.20
CA ARG A 80 5.31 -9.24 6.32
C ARG A 80 5.68 -9.25 7.80
N PRO A 81 6.89 -9.71 8.16
CA PRO A 81 7.39 -9.55 9.52
C PRO A 81 7.30 -8.08 9.96
N TYR A 82 6.90 -7.83 11.22
CA TYR A 82 6.64 -6.49 11.74
C TYR A 82 7.80 -5.52 11.46
N ALA A 83 9.03 -5.92 11.76
CA ALA A 83 10.22 -5.10 11.52
C ALA A 83 10.40 -4.68 10.04
N GLU A 84 10.10 -5.58 9.09
CA GLU A 84 10.17 -5.25 7.67
C GLU A 84 9.09 -4.24 7.26
N SER A 85 7.87 -4.38 7.79
CA SER A 85 6.77 -3.45 7.55
C SER A 85 7.05 -2.06 8.14
N VAL A 86 7.69 -1.99 9.31
CA VAL A 86 8.17 -0.74 9.90
C VAL A 86 9.20 -0.06 8.99
N GLN A 87 10.17 -0.81 8.46
CA GLN A 87 11.18 -0.26 7.54
C GLN A 87 10.59 0.19 6.20
N ALA A 88 9.62 -0.55 5.65
CA ALA A 88 8.90 -0.13 4.46
C ALA A 88 8.13 1.18 4.69
N THR A 89 7.50 1.31 5.86
CA THR A 89 6.78 2.51 6.28
C THR A 89 7.71 3.71 6.44
N ARG A 90 8.87 3.53 7.10
CA ARG A 90 9.92 4.54 7.20
C ARG A 90 10.32 5.09 5.83
N LYS A 91 10.65 4.20 4.88
CA LYS A 91 11.05 4.59 3.51
C LYS A 91 9.95 5.32 2.76
N ALA A 92 8.69 4.93 2.95
CA ALA A 92 7.56 5.61 2.33
C ALA A 92 7.37 7.02 2.91
N ALA A 93 7.45 7.16 4.23
CA ALA A 93 7.38 8.45 4.91
C ALA A 93 8.51 9.40 4.50
N GLU A 94 9.76 8.91 4.46
CA GLU A 94 10.92 9.68 3.99
C GLU A 94 10.73 10.16 2.55
N ALA A 95 10.23 9.30 1.66
CA ALA A 95 9.96 9.68 0.26
C ALA A 95 8.88 10.76 0.13
N VAL A 96 7.86 10.75 1.00
CA VAL A 96 6.85 11.82 1.05
C VAL A 96 7.50 13.14 1.44
N LEU A 97 8.25 13.17 2.54
CA LEU A 97 8.89 14.39 3.05
C LEU A 97 9.94 14.95 2.08
N ALA A 98 10.68 14.07 1.42
CA ALA A 98 11.66 14.45 0.39
C ALA A 98 11.03 14.72 -0.99
N ARG A 99 9.70 14.67 -1.12
CA ARG A 99 8.96 14.91 -2.38
C ARG A 99 9.48 14.07 -3.54
N SER A 100 9.84 12.82 -3.27
CA SER A 100 10.56 11.94 -4.19
C SER A 100 9.63 11.24 -5.18
N GLY A 101 8.91 12.01 -5.99
CA GLY A 101 8.01 11.51 -7.04
C GLY A 101 6.73 12.34 -7.17
N ALA A 102 5.87 11.93 -8.11
CA ALA A 102 4.55 12.53 -8.26
C ALA A 102 3.69 12.27 -7.00
N GLU A 103 2.85 13.23 -6.63
CA GLU A 103 1.99 13.15 -5.44
C GLU A 103 1.13 11.88 -5.41
N SER A 104 0.53 11.50 -6.54
CA SER A 104 -0.28 10.29 -6.66
C SER A 104 0.51 9.02 -6.36
N CYS A 105 1.76 8.93 -6.81
CA CYS A 105 2.66 7.82 -6.51
C CYS A 105 3.05 7.79 -5.03
N LEU A 106 3.37 8.95 -4.46
CA LEU A 106 3.70 9.07 -3.04
C LEU A 106 2.53 8.66 -2.14
N ARG A 107 1.32 9.10 -2.48
CA ARG A 107 0.08 8.67 -1.83
C ARG A 107 -0.07 7.16 -1.87
N GLY A 108 -0.03 6.56 -3.06
CA GLY A 108 -0.15 5.11 -3.19
C GLY A 108 0.91 4.34 -2.42
N LYS A 109 2.16 4.83 -2.41
CA LYS A 109 3.28 4.22 -1.69
C LYS A 109 3.07 4.26 -0.17
N LEU A 110 2.68 5.42 0.36
CA LEU A 110 2.46 5.59 1.79
C LEU A 110 1.22 4.82 2.25
N THR A 111 0.11 4.85 1.50
CA THR A 111 -1.10 4.07 1.81
C THR A 111 -0.82 2.57 1.82
N ASN A 112 -0.12 2.04 0.80
CA ASN A 112 0.21 0.61 0.76
C ASN A 112 1.15 0.20 1.90
N ALA A 113 2.13 1.04 2.25
CA ALA A 113 3.01 0.79 3.38
C ALA A 113 2.23 0.73 4.71
N LEU A 114 1.29 1.65 4.92
CA LEU A 114 0.46 1.67 6.13
C LEU A 114 -0.54 0.51 6.21
N LEU A 115 -1.11 0.08 5.08
CA LEU A 115 -1.91 -1.14 5.02
C LEU A 115 -1.09 -2.38 5.39
N GLY A 116 0.14 -2.48 4.85
CA GLY A 116 1.06 -3.55 5.21
C GLY A 116 1.45 -3.53 6.69
N LEU A 117 1.70 -2.35 7.24
CA LEU A 117 2.03 -2.17 8.66
C LEU A 117 0.86 -2.54 9.56
N SER A 118 -0.35 -2.05 9.29
CA SER A 118 -1.59 -2.39 10.01
C SER A 118 -1.83 -3.89 10.03
N ALA A 119 -1.72 -4.56 8.87
CA ALA A 119 -1.86 -6.01 8.79
C ALA A 119 -0.77 -6.75 9.61
N SER A 120 0.46 -6.25 9.60
CA SER A 120 1.58 -6.84 10.36
C SER A 120 1.45 -6.61 11.86
N CYS A 121 0.87 -5.48 12.29
CA CYS A 121 0.53 -5.19 13.68
C CYS A 121 -0.47 -6.21 14.21
N GLY A 122 -1.58 -6.43 13.48
CA GLY A 122 -2.58 -7.43 13.83
C GLY A 122 -2.01 -8.85 13.89
N ALA A 123 -1.17 -9.23 12.91
CA ALA A 123 -0.54 -10.54 12.87
C ALA A 123 0.49 -10.78 13.98
N SER A 124 1.18 -9.73 14.43
CA SER A 124 2.23 -9.82 15.47
C SER A 124 1.69 -9.56 16.88
N GLY A 125 0.42 -9.18 17.03
CA GLY A 125 -0.18 -8.83 18.31
C GLY A 125 0.27 -7.47 18.87
N GLU A 126 0.91 -6.63 18.05
CA GLU A 126 1.41 -5.31 18.43
C GLU A 126 0.27 -4.30 18.60
N ARG A 127 0.31 -3.50 19.67
CA ARG A 127 -0.70 -2.47 19.98
C ARG A 127 -0.12 -1.09 20.31
N ASN A 128 1.14 -0.87 19.94
CA ASN A 128 1.85 0.38 20.19
C ASN A 128 1.28 1.56 19.36
N ALA A 129 1.75 2.77 19.65
CA ALA A 129 1.26 4.00 19.02
C ALA A 129 1.49 4.03 17.50
N LEU A 130 2.54 3.36 17.01
CA LEU A 130 2.82 3.23 15.58
C LEU A 130 1.72 2.43 14.86
N CYS A 131 1.29 1.31 15.46
CA CYS A 131 0.18 0.52 14.95
C CYS A 131 -1.16 1.29 14.96
N GLN A 132 -1.44 2.01 16.05
CA GLN A 132 -2.66 2.83 16.16
C GLN A 132 -2.72 3.91 15.07
N LEU A 133 -1.59 4.58 14.79
CA LEU A 133 -1.51 5.56 13.72
C LEU A 133 -1.74 4.93 12.34
N ALA A 134 -1.18 3.74 12.10
CA ALA A 134 -1.37 3.04 10.83
C ALA A 134 -2.85 2.70 10.60
N ASP A 135 -3.53 2.13 11.59
CA ASP A 135 -4.95 1.78 11.52
C ASP A 135 -5.85 3.00 11.28
N GLN A 136 -5.56 4.13 11.96
CA GLN A 136 -6.30 5.38 11.78
C GLN A 136 -6.07 6.00 10.40
N ALA A 137 -4.85 5.93 9.86
CA ALA A 137 -4.53 6.54 8.58
C ALA A 137 -5.19 5.80 7.41
N VAL A 138 -5.22 4.46 7.43
CA VAL A 138 -5.71 3.65 6.28
C VAL A 138 -7.22 3.76 6.06
N VAL A 139 -7.99 4.19 7.06
CA VAL A 139 -9.44 4.41 6.92
C VAL A 139 -9.79 5.80 6.35
N GLN A 140 -8.80 6.67 6.18
CA GLN A 140 -9.03 8.01 5.63
C GLN A 140 -9.27 7.95 4.12
N LEU A 141 -10.40 8.49 3.68
CA LEU A 141 -10.82 8.49 2.26
C LEU A 141 -10.06 9.51 1.40
N HIS A 142 -9.57 10.60 2.01
CA HIS A 142 -8.90 11.69 1.30
C HIS A 142 -7.52 11.94 1.89
N TRP A 143 -6.50 11.96 1.02
CA TRP A 143 -5.10 12.10 1.38
C TRP A 143 -4.49 13.31 0.67
N PRO A 144 -4.81 14.53 1.13
CA PRO A 144 -4.15 15.73 0.62
C PRO A 144 -2.67 15.70 1.02
N LEU A 145 -1.81 16.41 0.28
CA LEU A 145 -0.36 16.40 0.52
C LEU A 145 0.02 16.79 1.96
N SER A 146 -0.69 17.74 2.56
CA SER A 146 -0.49 18.14 3.97
C SER A 146 -0.74 16.99 4.95
N PHE A 147 -1.82 16.22 4.74
CA PHE A 147 -2.09 15.04 5.57
C PHE A 147 -0.98 14.00 5.42
N MET A 148 -0.47 13.79 4.21
CA MET A 148 0.65 12.87 3.98
C MET A 148 1.91 13.33 4.71
N ASP A 149 2.20 14.63 4.75
CA ASP A 149 3.33 15.20 5.48
C ASP A 149 3.22 14.97 6.98
N ASP A 150 2.08 15.34 7.56
CA ASP A 150 1.88 15.24 8.99
C ASP A 150 1.91 13.78 9.44
N THR A 151 1.30 12.89 8.66
CA THR A 151 1.38 11.44 8.85
C THR A 151 2.83 10.96 8.74
N ALA A 152 3.57 11.37 7.72
CA ALA A 152 4.96 10.94 7.52
C ALA A 152 5.89 11.39 8.66
N ARG A 153 5.76 12.63 9.13
CA ARG A 153 6.55 13.11 10.30
C ARG A 153 6.22 12.29 11.54
N ARG A 154 4.93 12.10 11.82
CA ARG A 154 4.49 11.36 13.00
C ARG A 154 4.94 9.90 12.97
N LEU A 155 4.92 9.26 11.80
CA LEU A 155 5.46 7.91 11.62
C LEU A 155 6.95 7.87 11.98
N LEU A 156 7.76 8.78 11.45
CA LEU A 156 9.20 8.78 11.71
C LEU A 156 9.53 9.05 13.18
N GLU A 157 8.78 9.92 13.85
CA GLU A 157 8.88 10.14 15.30
C GLU A 157 8.61 8.84 16.07
N LEU A 158 7.48 8.18 15.79
CA LEU A 158 7.07 6.98 16.50
C LEU A 158 8.03 5.82 16.26
N ILE A 159 8.51 5.65 15.03
CA ILE A 159 9.49 4.60 14.69
C ILE A 159 10.83 4.87 15.39
N ALA A 160 11.24 6.13 15.56
CA ALA A 160 12.47 6.45 16.30
C ALA A 160 12.33 6.23 17.81
N SER A 161 11.10 6.17 18.33
CA SER A 161 10.78 5.94 19.74
C SER A 161 10.41 4.50 20.10
N THR A 162 10.32 3.62 19.10
CA THR A 162 10.03 2.18 19.26
C THR A 162 11.34 1.41 19.29
#